data_AF-X1V5H8-F1
#
_entry.id   AF-X1V5H8-F1
#
_cell.length_a   1.000
_cell.length_b   1.000
_cell.length_c   1.000
_cell.angle_alpha   90.00
_cell.angle_beta   90.00
_cell.angle_gamma   90.00
#
_symmetry.space_group_name_H-M   'P 1'
#
loop_
_entity.id
_entity.type
_entity.pdbx_description
1 polymer ?
#
loop_
_entity_poly.entity_id
_entity_poly.type
_entity_poly.pdbx_seq_one_letter_code
_entity_poly.pdbx_strand_id
1 'polypeptide(L)'
;MSLMVYDLALLALFILFVAIFLYRKRKNLKKEGLLFLYRTSWGIKLINKVGKKYKKTLNFLSYISIGTGYLLMIGILYLVGKIIYLYVAYPQIVRAIKVPPIMPLLPYIDKIVPNLGLPPFYFTYWIIIIAIIAITHEFAHGIFAALN
;
A
#
# COMPACT_ATOMS: atom_id res chain seq x y z
N MET A 1 20.13 18.55 -15.47
CA MET A 1 19.25 17.40 -15.79
C MET A 1 18.00 17.53 -14.93
N SER A 2 16.80 17.28 -15.48
CA SER A 2 15.55 17.40 -14.71
C SER A 2 15.39 16.22 -13.74
N LEU A 3 14.78 16.46 -12.57
CA LEU A 3 14.48 15.42 -11.56
C LEU A 3 13.75 14.21 -12.16
N MET A 4 12.93 14.44 -13.19
CA MET A 4 12.21 13.40 -13.92
C MET A 4 13.13 12.39 -14.60
N VAL A 5 14.28 12.82 -15.14
CA VAL A 5 15.22 11.89 -15.81
C VAL A 5 15.84 10.94 -14.78
N TYR A 6 16.24 11.46 -13.61
CA TYR A 6 16.77 10.63 -12.53
C TYR A 6 15.72 9.65 -12.00
N ASP A 7 14.48 10.11 -11.81
CA ASP A 7 13.39 9.26 -11.32
C ASP A 7 13.01 8.14 -12.31
N LEU A 8 12.99 8.44 -13.61
CA LEU A 8 12.80 7.43 -14.66
C LEU A 8 13.96 6.43 -14.74
N ALA A 9 15.20 6.91 -14.58
CA ALA A 9 16.36 6.02 -14.50
C ALA A 9 16.28 5.09 -13.29
N LEU A 10 15.85 5.60 -12.12
CA LEU A 10 15.62 4.79 -10.92
C LEU A 10 14.49 3.79 -11.10
N LEU A 11 13.40 4.17 -11.76
CA LEU A 11 12.31 3.25 -12.12
C LEU A 11 12.83 2.11 -13.01
N ALA A 12 13.56 2.43 -14.08
CA ALA A 12 14.12 1.42 -14.98
C ALA A 12 15.08 0.48 -14.24
N LEU A 13 15.96 1.03 -13.40
CA LEU A 13 16.88 0.25 -12.57
C LEU A 13 16.13 -0.65 -11.58
N PHE A 14 15.08 -0.14 -10.95
CA PHE A 14 14.25 -0.90 -10.02
C PHE A 14 13.52 -2.06 -10.73
N ILE A 15 12.93 -1.81 -11.89
CA ILE A 15 12.28 -2.86 -12.69
C ILE A 15 13.29 -3.94 -13.08
N LEU A 16 14.47 -3.55 -13.58
CA LEU A 16 15.54 -4.49 -13.91
C LEU A 16 15.99 -5.28 -12.69
N PHE A 17 16.18 -4.62 -11.55
CA PHE A 17 16.53 -5.27 -10.29
C PHE A 17 15.49 -6.31 -9.87
N VAL A 18 14.19 -5.95 -9.85
CA VAL A 18 13.10 -6.86 -9.48
C VAL A 18 12.99 -8.01 -10.47
N ALA A 19 13.08 -7.75 -11.78
CA ALA A 19 13.03 -8.77 -12.81
C ALA A 19 14.17 -9.78 -12.67
N ILE A 20 15.41 -9.30 -12.51
CA ILE A 20 16.59 -10.14 -12.30
C ILE A 20 16.48 -10.92 -10.99
N PHE A 21 16.05 -10.27 -9.90
CA PHE A 21 15.86 -10.88 -8.60
C PHE A 21 14.85 -12.03 -8.66
N LEU A 22 13.66 -11.79 -9.22
CA LEU A 22 12.61 -12.79 -9.36
C LEU A 22 13.02 -13.92 -10.31
N TYR A 23 13.69 -13.61 -11.41
CA TYR A 23 14.21 -14.64 -12.33
C TYR A 23 15.22 -15.57 -11.64
N ARG A 24 16.18 -15.01 -10.90
CA ARG A 24 17.19 -15.79 -10.16
C ARG A 24 16.60 -16.57 -8.99
N LYS A 25 15.57 -16.04 -8.34
CA LYS A 25 14.94 -16.63 -7.15
C LYS A 25 13.63 -17.35 -7.44
N ARG A 26 13.28 -17.56 -8.71
CA ARG A 26 12.03 -18.21 -9.15
C ARG A 26 11.72 -19.55 -8.46
N LYS A 27 12.74 -20.32 -8.11
CA LYS A 27 12.59 -21.62 -7.41
C LYS A 27 12.00 -21.48 -6.01
N ASN A 28 12.13 -20.31 -5.38
CA ASN A 28 11.60 -20.01 -4.05
C ASN A 28 10.25 -19.26 -4.11
N LEU A 29 9.75 -18.95 -5.31
CA LEU A 29 8.43 -18.35 -5.48
C LEU A 29 7.37 -19.45 -5.39
N LYS A 30 6.43 -19.28 -4.47
CA LYS A 30 5.24 -20.11 -4.37
C LYS A 30 4.06 -19.34 -4.94
N LYS A 31 3.28 -19.99 -5.81
CA LYS A 31 2.03 -19.44 -6.31
C LYS A 31 0.90 -19.86 -5.37
N GLU A 32 0.24 -18.90 -4.73
CA GLU A 32 -0.96 -19.12 -3.91
C GLU A 32 -2.09 -18.30 -4.54
N GLY A 33 -3.01 -18.97 -5.25
CA GLY A 33 -4.06 -18.31 -6.02
C GLY A 33 -3.50 -17.39 -7.11
N LEU A 34 -3.89 -16.11 -7.07
CA LEU A 34 -3.44 -15.06 -7.99
C LEU A 34 -2.08 -14.44 -7.61
N LEU A 35 -1.55 -14.75 -6.42
CA LEU A 35 -0.38 -14.07 -5.87
C LEU A 35 0.88 -14.96 -5.93
N PHE A 36 2.02 -14.31 -6.15
CA PHE A 36 3.34 -14.92 -6.02
C PHE A 36 3.96 -14.51 -4.69
N LEU A 37 4.25 -15.49 -3.84
CA LEU A 37 4.82 -15.28 -2.53
C LEU A 37 6.27 -15.73 -2.51
N TYR A 38 7.15 -14.78 -2.15
CA TYR A 38 8.55 -15.07 -1.87
C TYR A 38 8.74 -15.25 -0.36
N ARG A 39 8.92 -16.48 0.10
CA ARG A 39 9.09 -16.78 1.54
C ARG A 39 10.56 -16.60 1.95
N THR A 40 10.83 -15.66 2.85
CA THR A 40 12.16 -15.45 3.43
C THR A 40 12.28 -16.10 4.80
N SER A 41 13.32 -16.94 5.00
CA SER A 41 13.54 -17.63 6.27
C SER A 41 13.90 -16.66 7.41
N TRP A 42 14.65 -15.60 7.11
CA TRP A 42 15.04 -14.59 8.10
C TRP A 42 13.84 -13.74 8.55
N GLY A 43 12.95 -13.37 7.63
CA GLY A 43 11.74 -12.59 7.94
C GLY A 43 10.81 -13.36 8.87
N ILE A 44 10.57 -14.65 8.59
CA ILE A 44 9.78 -15.54 9.45
C ILE A 44 10.41 -15.67 10.86
N LYS A 45 11.73 -15.81 10.94
CA LYS A 45 12.44 -15.86 12.24
C LYS A 45 12.27 -14.55 13.03
N LEU A 46 12.33 -13.40 12.35
CA LEU A 46 12.14 -12.09 12.97
C LEU A 46 10.71 -11.94 13.50
N ILE A 47 9.70 -12.27 12.69
CA ILE A 47 8.28 -12.27 13.07
C ILE A 47 8.06 -13.11 14.33
N ASN A 48 8.55 -14.35 14.33
CA ASN A 48 8.42 -15.26 15.47
C ASN A 48 9.14 -14.75 16.73
N LYS A 49 10.31 -14.13 16.56
CA LYS A 49 11.08 -13.54 17.67
C LYS A 49 10.33 -12.38 18.31
N VAL A 50 9.77 -11.47 17.51
CA VAL A 50 9.02 -10.31 17.98
C VAL A 50 7.70 -10.74 18.63
N GLY A 51 6.93 -11.61 17.97
CA GLY A 51 5.69 -12.16 18.50
C GLY A 51 5.89 -12.81 19.87
N LYS A 52 6.87 -13.71 20.00
CA LYS A 52 7.16 -14.38 21.28
C LYS A 52 7.64 -13.41 22.36
N LYS A 53 8.53 -12.46 22.02
CA LYS A 53 9.10 -11.51 23.00
C LYS A 53 8.06 -10.56 23.58
N TYR A 54 7.10 -10.10 22.77
CA TYR A 54 6.12 -9.08 23.17
C TYR A 54 4.68 -9.61 23.25
N LYS A 55 4.51 -10.92 23.44
CA LYS A 55 3.20 -11.61 23.40
C LYS A 55 2.11 -10.90 24.21
N LYS A 56 2.39 -10.50 25.45
CA LYS A 56 1.39 -9.84 26.33
C LYS A 56 0.97 -8.48 25.77
N THR A 57 1.92 -7.66 25.35
CA THR A 57 1.64 -6.33 24.74
C THR A 57 0.88 -6.47 23.44
N LEU A 58 1.29 -7.41 22.59
CA LEU A 58 0.64 -7.66 21.31
C LEU A 58 -0.78 -8.19 21.50
N ASN A 59 -1.02 -9.12 22.43
CA ASN A 59 -2.38 -9.59 22.72
C ASN A 59 -3.32 -8.44 23.12
N PHE A 60 -2.86 -7.51 23.96
CA PHE A 60 -3.64 -6.32 24.30
C PHE A 60 -3.89 -5.42 23.09
N LEU A 61 -2.84 -5.14 22.30
CA LEU A 61 -2.94 -4.34 21.08
C LEU A 61 -3.83 -4.99 20.01
N SER A 62 -3.96 -6.33 19.99
CA SER A 62 -4.83 -7.04 19.07
C SER A 62 -6.29 -6.60 19.23
N TYR A 63 -6.79 -6.55 20.47
CA TYR A 63 -8.16 -6.11 20.74
C TYR A 63 -8.40 -4.65 20.33
N ILE A 64 -7.42 -3.77 20.61
CA ILE A 64 -7.47 -2.36 20.17
C ILE A 64 -7.48 -2.29 18.64
N SER A 65 -6.56 -3.00 17.97
CA SER A 65 -6.44 -2.98 16.51
C SER A 65 -7.69 -3.52 15.82
N ILE A 66 -8.32 -4.57 16.37
CA ILE A 66 -9.59 -5.10 15.85
C ILE A 66 -10.70 -4.06 16.01
N GLY A 67 -10.84 -3.47 17.20
CA GLY A 67 -11.83 -2.43 17.47
C GLY A 67 -11.66 -1.21 16.56
N THR A 68 -10.44 -0.68 16.46
CA THR A 68 -10.11 0.42 15.55
C THR A 68 -10.33 0.04 14.09
N GLY A 69 -10.01 -1.19 13.70
CA GLY A 69 -10.25 -1.71 12.34
C GLY A 69 -11.73 -1.66 11.96
N TYR A 70 -12.63 -2.15 12.81
CA TYR A 70 -14.07 -2.07 12.58
C TYR A 70 -14.58 -0.62 12.54
N LEU A 71 -14.11 0.24 13.44
CA LEU A 71 -14.48 1.66 13.44
C LEU A 71 -14.05 2.38 12.16
N LEU A 72 -12.80 2.15 11.71
CA LEU A 72 -12.30 2.72 10.46
C LEU A 72 -13.04 2.15 9.24
N MET A 73 -13.44 0.89 9.27
CA MET A 73 -14.25 0.27 8.22
C MET A 73 -15.63 0.95 8.11
N ILE A 74 -16.29 1.21 9.23
CA ILE A 74 -17.55 1.97 9.25
C ILE A 74 -17.30 3.39 8.71
N GLY A 75 -16.20 4.02 9.14
CA GLY A 75 -15.80 5.35 8.68
C GLY A 75 -15.63 5.43 7.16
N ILE A 76 -14.89 4.50 6.55
CA ILE A 76 -14.68 4.52 5.09
C ILE A 76 -15.98 4.23 4.34
N LEU A 77 -16.85 3.34 4.83
CA LEU A 77 -18.16 3.09 4.24
C LEU A 77 -19.04 4.34 4.27
N TYR A 78 -19.05 5.07 5.39
CA TYR A 78 -19.76 6.33 5.51
C TYR A 78 -19.22 7.39 4.53
N LEU A 79 -17.89 7.55 4.45
CA LEU A 79 -17.27 8.52 3.52
C LEU A 79 -17.55 8.19 2.06
N VAL A 80 -17.46 6.93 1.67
CA VAL A 80 -17.80 6.46 0.32
C VAL A 80 -19.29 6.72 0.02
N GLY A 81 -20.19 6.37 0.94
CA GLY A 81 -21.62 6.65 0.80
C GLY A 81 -21.93 8.14 0.67
N LYS A 82 -21.24 8.98 1.44
CA LYS A 82 -21.36 10.45 1.37
C LYS A 82 -20.90 10.99 0.02
N ILE A 83 -19.79 10.48 -0.52
CA ILE A 83 -19.31 10.87 -1.87
C ILE A 83 -20.34 10.49 -2.93
N ILE A 84 -20.87 9.26 -2.88
CA ILE A 84 -21.91 8.81 -3.82
C ILE A 84 -23.16 9.70 -3.73
N TYR A 85 -23.63 10.00 -2.51
CA TYR A 85 -24.77 10.88 -2.30
C TYR A 85 -24.54 12.27 -2.90
N LEU A 86 -23.37 12.88 -2.68
CA LEU A 86 -23.04 14.19 -3.25
C LEU A 86 -23.04 14.18 -4.79
N TYR A 87 -22.53 13.10 -5.39
CA TYR A 87 -22.52 12.93 -6.85
C TYR A 87 -23.92 12.83 -7.46
N VAL A 88 -24.85 12.19 -6.75
CA VAL A 88 -26.24 12.01 -7.21
C VAL A 88 -27.10 13.25 -6.92
N ALA A 89 -27.00 13.82 -5.71
CA ALA A 89 -27.88 14.90 -5.26
C ALA A 89 -27.44 16.29 -5.74
N TYR A 90 -26.15 16.51 -6.02
CA TYR A 90 -25.60 17.82 -6.38
C TYR A 90 -24.69 17.77 -7.62
N PRO A 91 -25.20 17.32 -8.79
CA PRO A 91 -24.39 17.17 -9.99
C PRO A 91 -23.75 18.49 -10.47
N GLN A 92 -24.39 19.63 -10.21
CA GLN A 92 -23.86 20.96 -10.53
C GLN A 92 -22.57 21.29 -9.78
N ILE A 93 -22.44 20.86 -8.51
CA ILE A 93 -21.24 21.10 -7.69
C ILE A 93 -20.11 20.19 -8.15
N VAL A 94 -20.43 18.92 -8.40
CA VAL A 94 -19.45 17.92 -8.84
C VAL A 94 -18.87 18.26 -10.22
N ARG A 95 -19.67 18.81 -11.15
CA ARG A 95 -19.15 19.26 -12.45
C ARG A 95 -18.15 20.42 -12.34
N ALA A 96 -18.23 21.23 -11.27
CA ALA A 96 -17.27 22.29 -11.02
C ALA A 96 -15.95 21.76 -10.42
N ILE A 97 -16.00 20.68 -9.65
CA ILE A 97 -14.84 20.06 -9.01
C ILE A 97 -14.36 18.87 -9.87
N LYS A 98 -13.33 19.10 -10.70
CA LYS A 98 -12.77 18.09 -11.62
C LYS A 98 -12.00 16.94 -10.93
N VAL A 99 -12.24 16.66 -9.66
CA VAL A 99 -11.51 15.62 -8.92
C VAL A 99 -12.30 14.32 -8.97
N PRO A 100 -11.71 13.20 -9.44
CA PRO A 100 -12.40 11.92 -9.47
C PRO A 100 -12.74 11.45 -8.04
N PRO A 101 -13.89 10.77 -7.84
CA PRO A 101 -14.33 10.37 -6.51
C PRO A 101 -13.43 9.29 -5.89
N ILE A 102 -12.75 8.51 -6.73
CA ILE A 102 -11.70 7.56 -6.34
C ILE A 102 -10.55 7.75 -7.32
N MET A 103 -9.33 7.90 -6.80
CA MET A 103 -8.12 8.03 -7.60
C MET A 103 -7.08 7.01 -7.16
N PRO A 104 -6.64 6.09 -8.03
CA PRO A 104 -5.52 5.22 -7.71
C PRO A 104 -4.24 6.04 -7.58
N LEU A 105 -3.44 5.75 -6.55
CA LEU A 105 -2.14 6.38 -6.36
C LEU A 105 -1.10 5.70 -7.26
N LEU A 106 -0.85 6.31 -8.41
CA LEU A 106 0.13 5.85 -9.40
C LEU A 106 1.23 6.89 -9.59
N PRO A 107 2.49 6.49 -9.77
CA PRO A 107 3.55 7.41 -10.17
C PRO A 107 3.14 8.21 -11.40
N TYR A 108 3.44 9.50 -11.40
CA TYR A 108 3.20 10.46 -12.47
C TYR A 108 1.72 10.72 -12.77
N ILE A 109 0.82 10.48 -11.79
CA ILE A 109 -0.62 10.74 -11.94
C ILE A 109 -0.92 12.19 -12.36
N ASP A 110 -0.11 13.16 -11.92
CA ASP A 110 -0.17 14.57 -12.32
C ASP A 110 0.01 14.79 -13.82
N LYS A 111 0.73 13.87 -14.49
CA LYS A 111 1.00 13.89 -15.94
C LYS A 111 0.01 13.04 -16.72
N ILE A 112 -0.47 11.94 -16.13
CA ILE A 112 -1.46 11.05 -16.74
C ILE A 112 -2.83 11.73 -16.78
N VAL A 113 -3.19 12.44 -15.71
CA VAL A 113 -4.45 13.20 -15.61
C VAL A 113 -4.12 14.68 -15.41
N PRO A 114 -3.77 15.39 -16.50
CA PRO A 114 -3.39 16.80 -16.42
C PRO A 114 -4.59 17.65 -15.98
N ASN A 115 -4.31 18.81 -15.39
CA ASN A 115 -5.29 19.81 -14.94
C ASN A 115 -6.06 19.48 -13.64
N LEU A 116 -5.62 18.47 -12.88
CA LEU A 116 -6.12 18.23 -11.52
C LEU A 116 -5.47 19.12 -10.46
N GLY A 117 -4.41 19.87 -10.80
CA GLY A 117 -3.64 20.66 -9.83
C GLY A 117 -2.87 19.79 -8.82
N LEU A 118 -2.60 18.53 -9.16
CA LEU A 118 -1.84 17.62 -8.30
C LEU A 118 -0.36 18.01 -8.29
N PRO A 119 0.32 17.89 -7.14
CA PRO A 119 1.76 18.04 -7.09
C PRO A 119 2.45 16.89 -7.86
N PRO A 120 3.68 17.10 -8.36
CA PRO A 120 4.44 16.04 -9.01
C PRO A 120 4.58 14.80 -8.12
N PHE A 121 4.12 13.65 -8.59
CA PHE A 121 4.16 12.40 -7.82
C PHE A 121 5.13 11.39 -8.43
N TYR A 122 6.41 11.52 -8.10
CA TYR A 122 7.49 10.70 -8.65
C TYR A 122 7.47 9.24 -8.17
N PHE A 123 8.04 8.34 -8.97
CA PHE A 123 8.20 6.92 -8.65
C PHE A 123 8.95 6.71 -7.34
N THR A 124 10.00 7.49 -7.09
CA THR A 124 10.79 7.39 -5.86
C THR A 124 9.94 7.62 -4.61
N TYR A 125 9.03 8.60 -4.63
CA TYR A 125 8.11 8.82 -3.51
C TYR A 125 7.16 7.64 -3.35
N TRP A 126 6.59 7.17 -4.47
CA TRP A 126 5.66 6.07 -4.48
C TRP A 126 6.27 4.78 -3.91
N ILE A 127 7.48 4.39 -4.34
CA ILE A 127 8.11 3.14 -3.89
C ILE A 127 8.52 3.21 -2.41
N ILE A 128 8.96 4.38 -1.93
CA ILE A 128 9.29 4.58 -0.51
C ILE A 128 8.03 4.48 0.35
N ILE A 129 6.94 5.14 -0.06
CA ILE A 129 5.65 5.11 0.66
C ILE A 129 5.12 3.67 0.73
N ILE A 130 5.10 2.95 -0.41
CA ILE A 130 4.66 1.56 -0.44
C ILE A 130 5.57 0.67 0.40
N ALA A 131 6.89 0.84 0.33
CA ALA A 131 7.79 0.05 1.14
C ALA A 131 7.51 0.24 2.64
N ILE A 132 7.35 1.48 3.10
CA ILE A 132 7.04 1.76 4.51
C ILE A 132 5.70 1.14 4.90
N ILE A 133 4.64 1.38 4.13
CA ILE A 133 3.28 0.91 4.46
C ILE A 133 3.22 -0.62 4.37
N ALA A 134 3.58 -1.21 3.23
CA ALA A 134 3.44 -2.65 3.01
C ALA A 134 4.35 -3.46 3.93
N ILE A 135 5.60 -3.05 4.14
CA ILE A 135 6.50 -3.79 5.04
C ILE A 135 5.95 -3.76 6.46
N THR A 136 5.54 -2.60 6.97
CA THR A 136 5.01 -2.50 8.34
C THR A 136 3.67 -3.22 8.51
N HIS A 137 2.77 -3.09 7.53
CA HIS A 137 1.44 -3.73 7.52
C HIS A 137 1.55 -5.26 7.47
N GLU A 138 2.27 -5.80 6.49
CA GLU A 138 2.43 -7.24 6.32
C GLU A 138 3.24 -7.85 7.48
N PHE A 139 4.23 -7.13 8.01
CA PHE A 139 4.97 -7.55 9.19
C PHE A 139 4.09 -7.62 10.43
N ALA A 140 3.20 -6.64 10.64
CA ALA A 140 2.23 -6.65 11.73
C ALA A 140 1.27 -7.84 11.62
N HIS A 141 0.70 -8.07 10.43
CA HIS A 141 -0.13 -9.26 10.17
C HIS A 141 0.61 -10.54 10.49
N GLY A 142 1.85 -10.67 10.03
CA GLY A 142 2.70 -11.82 10.32
C GLY A 142 2.91 -12.03 11.83
N ILE A 143 3.15 -10.96 12.59
CA ILE A 143 3.33 -11.04 14.05
C ILE A 143 2.05 -11.52 14.73
N PHE A 144 0.89 -10.94 14.40
CA PHE A 144 -0.38 -11.33 15.00
C PHE A 144 -0.80 -12.75 14.61
N ALA A 145 -0.52 -13.17 13.36
CA ALA A 145 -0.76 -14.54 12.92
C ALA A 145 0.11 -15.56 13.66
N ALA A 146 1.33 -15.20 14.06
CA ALA A 146 2.23 -16.08 14.81
C ALA A 146 1.89 -16.22 16.31
N LEU A 147 0.95 -15.40 16.81
CA LEU A 147 0.51 -15.41 18.21
C LEU A 147 -0.73 -16.28 18.48
N ASN A 148 -1.54 -16.50 17.44
CA ASN A 148 -2.69 -17.40 17.45
C ASN A 148 -2.26 -18.85 17.24
#